data_AF-A0A0K2RCR4-F1
#
_entry.id   AF-A0A0K2RCR4-F1
#
_cell.length_a   1.000
_cell.length_b   1.000
_cell.length_c   1.000
_cell.angle_alpha   90.00
_cell.angle_beta   90.00
_cell.angle_gamma   90.00
#
_symmetry.space_group_name_H-M   'P 1'
#
loop_
_entity.id
_entity.type
_entity.pdbx_description
1 polymer ?
#
loop_
_entity_poly.entity_id
_entity_poly.type
_entity_poly.pdbx_seq_one_letter_code
_entity_poly.pdbx_strand_id
1 'polypeptide(L)'
;MPVTSQPLGRRERNKQEKLDRISAAASELFAEYGVEDVTTQQIADKADIGTGTLFLYAKTKGELLLLVQNAHYAEALQRGRADAETTPDALGAVMAIVRPIVECNRTQIDNGRFYLREMVFGDPTEPQHSAALSIVAQTEEAIAAILDREKPAGAGDAATAARIVSAIMFVSMAASVNAGLETEALERDIRTQISLLIPR
;
A
#
# COMPACT_ATOMS: atom_id res chain seq x y z
N MET A 1 17.62 6.15 -30.68
CA MET A 1 18.62 5.11 -30.34
C MET A 1 17.94 4.08 -29.45
N PRO A 2 18.07 2.78 -29.70
CA PRO A 2 17.45 1.78 -28.84
C PRO A 2 18.29 1.65 -27.56
N VAL A 3 17.65 1.77 -26.40
CA VAL A 3 18.29 1.54 -25.10
C VAL A 3 18.44 0.03 -24.94
N THR A 4 19.60 -0.50 -25.31
CA THR A 4 19.96 -1.89 -25.01
C THR A 4 20.21 -2.01 -23.51
N SER A 5 19.29 -2.65 -22.78
CA SER A 5 19.48 -3.05 -21.39
C SER A 5 20.69 -3.99 -21.30
N GLN A 6 21.81 -3.50 -20.74
CA GLN A 6 22.97 -4.35 -20.48
C GLN A 6 22.59 -5.45 -19.47
N PRO A 7 22.98 -6.72 -19.69
CA PRO A 7 22.70 -7.79 -18.75
C PRO A 7 23.30 -7.48 -17.37
N LEU A 8 22.49 -7.60 -16.32
CA LEU A 8 22.92 -7.36 -14.93
C LEU A 8 24.21 -8.14 -14.63
N GLY A 9 25.20 -7.48 -14.01
CA GLY A 9 26.42 -8.13 -13.57
C GLY A 9 26.16 -9.25 -12.56
N ARG A 10 27.05 -10.24 -12.46
CA ARG A 10 26.89 -11.42 -11.55
C ARG A 10 26.58 -11.03 -10.11
N ARG A 11 27.18 -9.95 -9.60
CA ARG A 11 26.91 -9.44 -8.24
C ARG A 11 25.49 -8.93 -8.08
N GLU A 12 24.97 -8.23 -9.08
CA GLU A 12 23.63 -7.65 -9.05
C GLU A 12 22.57 -8.75 -9.17
N ARG A 13 22.79 -9.75 -10.03
CA ARG A 13 21.91 -10.92 -10.10
C ARG A 13 21.85 -11.68 -8.78
N ASN A 14 23.00 -11.97 -8.17
CA ASN A 14 23.05 -12.63 -6.87
C ASN A 14 22.37 -11.81 -5.75
N LYS A 15 22.39 -10.48 -5.84
CA LYS A 15 21.71 -9.58 -4.91
C LYS A 15 20.19 -9.65 -5.11
N GLN A 16 19.74 -9.59 -6.36
CA GLN A 16 18.32 -9.71 -6.71
C GLN A 16 17.75 -11.08 -6.31
N GLU A 17 18.43 -12.18 -6.64
CA GLU A 17 18.02 -13.53 -6.24
C GLU A 17 17.86 -13.69 -4.72
N LYS A 18 18.67 -13.00 -3.93
CA LYS A 18 18.51 -12.97 -2.46
C LYS A 18 17.32 -12.14 -2.04
N LEU A 19 17.14 -10.96 -2.64
CA LEU A 19 15.98 -10.11 -2.37
C LEU A 19 14.67 -10.85 -2.68
N ASP A 20 14.60 -11.54 -3.82
CA ASP A 20 13.43 -12.32 -4.23
C ASP A 20 13.11 -13.43 -3.22
N ARG A 21 14.13 -14.16 -2.75
CA ARG A 21 13.96 -15.18 -1.69
C ARG A 21 13.49 -14.59 -0.36
N ILE A 22 14.06 -13.45 0.03
CA ILE A 22 13.64 -12.74 1.26
C ILE A 22 12.18 -12.31 1.15
N SER A 23 11.81 -11.66 0.05
CA SER A 23 10.45 -11.16 -0.18
C SER A 23 9.43 -12.31 -0.23
N ALA A 24 9.76 -13.43 -0.90
CA ALA A 24 8.90 -14.60 -0.96
C ALA A 24 8.71 -15.24 0.44
N ALA A 25 9.80 -15.44 1.18
CA ALA A 25 9.75 -16.00 2.53
C ALA A 25 8.95 -15.13 3.50
N ALA A 26 9.18 -13.81 3.47
CA ALA A 26 8.45 -12.85 4.30
C ALA A 26 6.97 -12.79 3.93
N SER A 27 6.65 -12.76 2.62
CA SER A 27 5.26 -12.74 2.13
C SER A 27 4.47 -13.95 2.60
N GLU A 28 5.03 -15.16 2.46
CA GLU A 28 4.36 -16.39 2.89
C GLU A 28 4.14 -16.42 4.41
N LEU A 29 5.17 -16.11 5.19
CA LEU A 29 5.06 -16.12 6.66
C LEU A 29 4.10 -15.05 7.18
N PHE A 30 4.16 -13.83 6.64
CA PHE A 30 3.24 -12.77 7.05
C PHE A 30 1.80 -13.07 6.64
N ALA A 31 1.57 -13.67 5.48
CA ALA A 31 0.23 -14.08 5.06
C ALA A 31 -0.35 -15.17 5.96
N GLU A 32 0.45 -16.15 6.35
CA GLU A 32 0.02 -17.30 7.16
C GLU A 32 -0.19 -16.95 8.64
N TYR A 33 0.76 -16.23 9.25
CA TYR A 33 0.80 -16.03 10.70
C TYR A 33 0.51 -14.58 11.13
N GLY A 34 0.53 -13.62 10.19
CA GLY A 34 0.51 -12.20 10.54
C GLY A 34 1.86 -11.70 11.06
N VAL A 35 2.10 -10.40 10.91
CA VAL A 35 3.40 -9.77 11.21
C VAL A 35 3.78 -9.88 12.68
N GLU A 36 2.83 -9.88 13.62
CA GLU A 36 3.13 -9.93 15.05
C GLU A 36 3.79 -11.26 15.45
N ASP A 37 3.29 -12.37 14.90
CA ASP A 37 3.74 -13.74 15.22
C ASP A 37 4.96 -14.21 14.41
N VAL A 38 5.43 -13.39 13.46
CA VAL A 38 6.62 -13.69 12.65
C VAL A 38 7.87 -12.97 13.18
N THR A 39 8.97 -13.71 13.27
CA THR A 39 10.29 -13.21 13.63
C THR A 39 11.19 -13.05 12.40
N THR A 40 12.17 -12.15 12.48
CA THR A 40 13.19 -12.00 11.42
C THR A 40 14.08 -13.23 11.27
N GLN A 41 14.24 -14.02 12.34
CA GLN A 41 14.95 -15.30 12.29
C GLN A 41 14.20 -16.32 11.44
N GLN A 42 12.89 -16.50 11.64
CA GLN A 42 12.08 -17.41 10.82
C GLN A 42 12.13 -17.04 9.33
N ILE A 43 12.09 -15.74 9.01
CA ILE A 43 12.22 -15.25 7.63
C ILE A 43 13.61 -15.59 7.06
N ALA A 44 14.67 -15.35 7.83
CA ALA A 44 16.04 -15.63 7.40
C ALA A 44 16.25 -17.14 7.14
N ASP A 45 15.75 -17.99 8.05
CA ASP A 45 15.83 -19.44 7.93
C ASP A 45 15.07 -19.93 6.69
N LYS A 46 13.85 -19.45 6.47
CA LYS A 46 13.04 -19.80 5.30
C LYS A 46 13.65 -19.31 3.98
N ALA A 47 14.31 -18.15 3.98
CA ALA A 47 15.02 -17.61 2.82
C ALA A 47 16.41 -18.24 2.60
N ASP A 48 16.85 -19.15 3.47
CA ASP A 48 18.18 -19.77 3.46
C ASP A 48 19.31 -18.73 3.45
N ILE A 49 19.27 -17.81 4.42
CA ILE A 49 20.29 -16.79 4.68
C ILE A 49 20.50 -16.57 6.19
N GLY A 50 21.61 -15.94 6.57
CA GLY A 50 21.79 -15.46 7.94
C GLY A 50 20.99 -14.18 8.21
N THR A 51 20.53 -13.98 9.45
CA THR A 51 19.83 -12.76 9.90
C THR A 51 20.65 -11.49 9.67
N GLY A 52 21.97 -11.54 9.87
CA GLY A 52 22.85 -10.42 9.52
C GLY A 52 22.82 -10.05 8.03
N THR A 53 22.58 -11.02 7.14
CA THR A 53 22.38 -10.74 5.70
C THR A 53 21.01 -10.14 5.45
N LEU A 54 19.96 -10.62 6.12
CA LEU A 54 18.60 -10.07 6.03
C LEU A 54 18.58 -8.56 6.34
N PHE A 55 19.28 -8.16 7.41
CA PHE A 55 19.37 -6.75 7.84
C PHE A 55 20.09 -5.82 6.85
N LEU A 56 20.82 -6.36 5.86
CA LEU A 56 21.37 -5.56 4.75
C LEU A 56 20.30 -5.15 3.72
N TYR A 57 19.16 -5.84 3.69
CA TYR A 57 18.06 -5.57 2.77
C TYR A 57 16.89 -4.84 3.46
N ALA A 58 16.64 -5.13 4.73
CA ALA A 58 15.62 -4.46 5.53
C ALA A 58 16.04 -4.43 7.00
N LYS A 59 16.20 -3.22 7.55
CA LYS A 59 16.78 -3.03 8.89
C LYS A 59 15.84 -3.43 10.03
N THR A 60 14.54 -3.46 9.77
CA THR A 60 13.50 -3.75 10.77
C THR A 60 12.47 -4.73 10.21
N LYS A 61 11.68 -5.34 11.10
CA LYS A 61 10.52 -6.14 10.69
C LYS A 61 9.49 -5.29 9.93
N GLY A 62 9.37 -4.00 10.27
CA GLY A 62 8.54 -3.05 9.54
C GLY A 62 9.02 -2.83 8.12
N GLU A 63 10.31 -2.61 7.89
CA GLU A 63 10.86 -2.49 6.54
C GLU A 63 10.67 -3.77 5.72
N LEU A 64 10.74 -4.96 6.34
CA LEU A 64 10.41 -6.23 5.67
C LEU A 64 8.93 -6.30 5.28
N LEU A 65 8.03 -5.85 6.15
CA LEU A 65 6.61 -5.82 5.84
C LEU A 65 6.32 -4.84 4.70
N LEU A 66 6.88 -3.63 4.76
CA LEU A 66 6.73 -2.62 3.71
C LEU A 66 7.30 -3.13 2.38
N LEU A 67 8.48 -3.78 2.39
CA LEU A 67 9.08 -4.39 1.20
C LEU A 67 8.11 -5.32 0.46
N VAL A 68 7.37 -6.15 1.19
CA VAL A 68 6.41 -7.10 0.60
C VAL A 68 5.10 -6.39 0.21
N GLN A 69 4.55 -5.59 1.11
CA GLN A 69 3.21 -5.01 0.95
C GLN A 69 3.17 -3.88 -0.08
N ASN A 70 4.25 -3.12 -0.25
CA ASN A 70 4.31 -2.00 -1.21
C ASN A 70 3.96 -2.45 -2.63
N ALA A 71 4.41 -3.63 -3.06
CA ALA A 71 4.08 -4.17 -4.38
C ALA A 71 2.58 -4.42 -4.53
N HIS A 72 1.94 -5.00 -3.51
CA HIS A 72 0.50 -5.27 -3.51
C HIS A 72 -0.34 -3.98 -3.51
N TYR A 73 0.05 -2.97 -2.72
CA TYR A 73 -0.64 -1.68 -2.73
C TYR A 73 -0.46 -0.93 -4.05
N ALA A 74 0.74 -0.98 -4.65
CA ALA A 74 0.98 -0.40 -5.97
C ALA A 74 0.10 -1.07 -7.05
N GLU A 75 0.00 -2.40 -7.03
CA GLU A 75 -0.87 -3.14 -7.94
C GLU A 75 -2.36 -2.82 -7.71
N ALA A 76 -2.80 -2.73 -6.45
CA ALA A 76 -4.15 -2.32 -6.09
C ALA A 76 -4.49 -0.93 -6.64
N LEU A 77 -3.58 0.04 -6.48
CA LEU A 77 -3.74 1.38 -7.04
C LEU A 77 -3.84 1.36 -8.58
N GLN A 78 -3.01 0.57 -9.25
CA GLN A 78 -3.05 0.50 -10.72
C GLN A 78 -4.36 -0.13 -11.24
N ARG A 79 -4.84 -1.19 -10.60
CA ARG A 79 -6.15 -1.78 -10.92
C ARG A 79 -7.26 -0.75 -10.72
N GLY A 80 -7.26 -0.06 -9.57
CA GLY A 80 -8.27 0.94 -9.27
C GLY A 80 -8.25 2.15 -10.22
N ARG A 81 -7.06 2.57 -10.70
CA ARG A 81 -6.94 3.60 -11.74
C ARG A 81 -7.60 3.16 -13.06
N ALA A 82 -7.35 1.93 -13.50
CA ALA A 82 -7.94 1.40 -14.72
C ALA A 82 -9.47 1.32 -14.62
N ASP A 83 -9.99 0.86 -13.48
CA ASP A 83 -11.44 0.78 -13.25
C ASP A 83 -12.09 2.18 -13.18
N ALA A 84 -11.42 3.15 -12.56
CA ALA A 84 -11.89 4.52 -12.45
C ALA A 84 -12.03 5.24 -13.81
N GLU A 85 -11.18 4.92 -14.80
CA GLU A 85 -11.26 5.51 -16.15
C GLU A 85 -12.58 5.21 -16.86
N THR A 86 -13.18 4.06 -16.56
CA THR A 86 -14.44 3.61 -17.19
C THR A 86 -15.67 3.88 -16.33
N THR A 87 -15.50 4.44 -15.14
CA THR A 87 -16.59 4.70 -14.21
C THR A 87 -17.15 6.11 -14.41
N PRO A 88 -18.46 6.26 -14.71
CA PRO A 88 -19.01 7.53 -15.19
C PRO A 88 -19.27 8.56 -14.08
N ASP A 89 -19.52 8.14 -12.84
CA ASP A 89 -19.79 9.06 -11.73
C ASP A 89 -18.57 9.23 -10.80
N ALA A 90 -18.40 10.43 -10.27
CA ALA A 90 -17.28 10.81 -9.41
C ALA A 90 -17.10 9.87 -8.21
N LEU A 91 -18.20 9.56 -7.50
CA LEU A 91 -18.17 8.72 -6.31
C LEU A 91 -17.78 7.29 -6.69
N GLY A 92 -18.36 6.76 -7.76
CA GLY A 92 -18.00 5.47 -8.32
C GLY A 92 -16.52 5.41 -8.68
N ALA A 93 -16.00 6.41 -9.39
CA ALA A 93 -14.61 6.46 -9.83
C ALA A 93 -13.63 6.57 -8.64
N VAL A 94 -13.94 7.38 -7.62
CA VAL A 94 -13.15 7.41 -6.38
C VAL A 94 -13.21 6.04 -5.69
N MET A 95 -14.39 5.42 -5.58
CA MET A 95 -14.53 4.10 -4.98
C MET A 95 -13.82 2.99 -5.77
N ALA A 96 -13.67 3.14 -7.09
CA ALA A 96 -12.90 2.21 -7.91
C ALA A 96 -11.41 2.20 -7.52
N ILE A 97 -10.86 3.34 -7.08
CA ILE A 97 -9.50 3.42 -6.50
C ILE A 97 -9.47 2.88 -5.06
N VAL A 98 -10.45 3.26 -4.25
CA VAL A 98 -10.45 2.96 -2.80
C VAL A 98 -10.61 1.46 -2.52
N ARG A 99 -11.51 0.76 -3.22
CA ARG A 99 -11.87 -0.62 -2.89
C ARG A 99 -10.68 -1.59 -2.99
N PRO A 100 -9.91 -1.64 -4.08
CA PRO A 100 -8.75 -2.53 -4.16
C PRO A 100 -7.71 -2.29 -3.06
N ILE A 101 -7.55 -1.02 -2.61
CA ILE A 101 -6.63 -0.67 -1.53
C ILE A 101 -7.15 -1.19 -0.18
N VAL A 102 -8.45 -1.02 0.09
CA VAL A 102 -9.10 -1.55 1.30
C VAL A 102 -9.05 -3.08 1.32
N GLU A 103 -9.36 -3.74 0.20
CA GLU A 103 -9.25 -5.18 0.04
C GLU A 103 -7.81 -5.65 0.29
N CYS A 104 -6.82 -5.00 -0.33
CA CYS A 104 -5.39 -5.29 -0.13
C CYS A 104 -4.97 -5.18 1.34
N ASN A 105 -5.40 -4.12 2.03
CA ASN A 105 -5.13 -3.91 3.45
C ASN A 105 -5.73 -5.03 4.31
N ARG A 106 -6.92 -5.50 3.93
CA ARG A 106 -7.73 -6.42 4.74
C ARG A 106 -7.52 -7.90 4.42
N THR A 107 -6.72 -8.23 3.40
CA THR A 107 -6.29 -9.63 3.12
C THR A 107 -5.74 -10.30 4.38
N GLN A 108 -4.93 -9.58 5.15
CA GLN A 108 -4.59 -9.95 6.52
C GLN A 108 -4.56 -8.68 7.38
N ILE A 109 -5.56 -8.54 8.26
CA ILE A 109 -5.89 -7.34 9.04
C ILE A 109 -4.70 -6.87 9.89
N ASP A 110 -3.98 -7.77 10.55
CA ASP A 110 -2.85 -7.37 11.39
C ASP A 110 -1.68 -6.82 10.56
N ASN A 111 -1.44 -7.39 9.38
CA ASN A 111 -0.45 -6.86 8.44
C ASN A 111 -0.87 -5.49 7.91
N GLY A 112 -2.15 -5.34 7.54
CA GLY A 112 -2.70 -4.07 7.07
C GLY A 112 -2.55 -2.96 8.11
N ARG A 113 -2.89 -3.25 9.37
CA ARG A 113 -2.78 -2.29 10.46
C ARG A 113 -1.34 -1.96 10.81
N PHE A 114 -0.45 -2.95 10.83
CA PHE A 114 0.97 -2.73 11.07
C PHE A 114 1.60 -1.92 9.94
N TYR A 115 1.27 -2.18 8.68
CA TYR A 115 1.71 -1.39 7.53
C TYR A 115 1.37 0.10 7.71
N LEU A 116 0.12 0.39 8.09
CA LEU A 116 -0.32 1.77 8.33
C LEU A 116 0.39 2.41 9.53
N ARG A 117 0.68 1.65 10.58
CA ARG A 117 1.47 2.12 11.73
C ARG A 117 2.90 2.46 11.32
N GLU A 118 3.57 1.58 10.59
CA GLU A 118 4.95 1.80 10.13
C GLU A 118 5.02 3.00 9.19
N MET A 119 4.04 3.19 8.32
CA MET A 119 3.97 4.34 7.41
C MET A 119 3.87 5.70 8.13
N VAL A 120 3.32 5.73 9.36
CA VAL A 120 3.14 6.98 10.14
C VAL A 120 4.27 7.21 11.15
N PHE A 121 4.79 6.15 11.76
CA PHE A 121 5.73 6.23 12.87
C PHE A 121 7.12 5.68 12.57
N GLY A 122 7.35 5.14 11.36
CA GLY A 122 8.63 4.60 10.93
C GLY A 122 9.65 5.68 10.55
N ASP A 123 10.84 5.23 10.18
CA ASP A 123 11.93 6.12 9.74
C ASP A 123 11.73 6.50 8.26
N PRO A 124 11.47 7.78 7.94
CA PRO A 124 11.21 8.21 6.56
C PRO A 124 12.43 8.16 5.65
N THR A 125 13.64 7.93 6.21
CA THR A 125 14.87 7.79 5.44
C THR A 125 15.07 6.38 4.89
N GLU A 126 14.29 5.40 5.37
CA GLU A 126 14.33 4.04 4.85
C GLU A 126 13.61 3.92 3.50
N PRO A 127 14.12 3.09 2.58
CA PRO A 127 13.64 3.05 1.21
C PRO A 127 12.19 2.56 1.11
N GLN A 128 11.77 1.57 1.92
CA GLN A 128 10.40 1.03 1.80
C GLN A 128 9.37 1.93 2.44
N HIS A 129 9.72 2.63 3.52
CA HIS A 129 8.91 3.71 4.05
C HIS A 129 8.67 4.83 3.03
N SER A 130 9.73 5.28 2.34
CA SER A 130 9.60 6.29 1.29
C SER A 130 8.72 5.82 0.13
N ALA A 131 8.85 4.56 -0.28
CA ALA A 131 7.99 3.95 -1.29
C ALA A 131 6.51 3.88 -0.85
N ALA A 132 6.23 3.53 0.41
CA ALA A 132 4.88 3.52 0.95
C ALA A 132 4.22 4.91 0.90
N LEU A 133 4.95 5.95 1.31
CA LEU A 133 4.47 7.34 1.22
C LEU A 133 4.26 7.79 -0.23
N SER A 134 5.10 7.33 -1.16
CA SER A 134 4.90 7.60 -2.58
C SER A 134 3.61 6.97 -3.12
N ILE A 135 3.24 5.76 -2.67
CA ILE A 135 1.97 5.13 -3.04
C ILE A 135 0.77 5.94 -2.51
N VAL A 136 0.85 6.46 -1.29
CA VAL A 136 -0.18 7.35 -0.73
C VAL A 136 -0.32 8.61 -1.58
N ALA A 137 0.80 9.28 -1.87
CA ALA A 137 0.79 10.48 -2.72
C ALA A 137 0.19 10.21 -4.10
N GLN A 138 0.56 9.10 -4.74
CA GLN A 138 -0.01 8.70 -6.03
C GLN A 138 -1.50 8.34 -5.97
N THR A 139 -1.98 7.86 -4.82
CA THR A 139 -3.41 7.60 -4.58
C THR A 139 -4.16 8.92 -4.45
N GLU A 140 -3.63 9.86 -3.67
CA GLU A 140 -4.20 11.21 -3.51
C GLU A 140 -4.25 11.97 -4.84
N GLU A 141 -3.18 11.92 -5.64
CA GLU A 141 -3.15 12.52 -6.98
C GLU A 141 -4.22 11.95 -7.90
N ALA A 142 -4.41 10.62 -7.88
CA ALA A 142 -5.41 9.97 -8.72
C ALA A 142 -6.84 10.34 -8.30
N ILE A 143 -7.11 10.41 -7.00
CA ILE A 143 -8.41 10.85 -6.46
C ILE A 143 -8.65 12.33 -6.78
N ALA A 144 -7.65 13.20 -6.58
CA ALA A 144 -7.75 14.61 -6.91
C ALA A 144 -8.07 14.84 -8.38
N ALA A 145 -7.43 14.08 -9.28
CA ALA A 145 -7.68 14.14 -10.72
C ALA A 145 -9.12 13.74 -11.11
N ILE A 146 -9.76 12.84 -10.35
CA ILE A 146 -11.17 12.49 -10.55
C ILE A 146 -12.07 13.64 -10.10
N LEU A 147 -11.80 14.20 -8.91
CA LEU A 147 -12.62 15.25 -8.31
C LEU A 147 -12.55 16.57 -9.10
N ASP A 148 -11.40 16.88 -9.70
CA ASP A 148 -11.21 18.09 -10.52
C ASP A 148 -12.00 18.05 -11.84
N ARG A 149 -12.28 16.87 -12.40
CA ARG A 149 -13.07 16.71 -13.64
C ARG A 149 -14.53 17.16 -13.47
N GLU A 150 -15.09 16.95 -12.30
CA GLU A 150 -16.50 17.20 -11.98
C GLU A 150 -16.75 18.65 -11.57
N LYS A 151 -15.74 19.29 -10.98
CA LYS A 151 -15.73 20.72 -10.66
C LYS A 151 -14.31 21.27 -10.85
N PRO A 152 -14.09 22.15 -11.84
CA PRO A 152 -12.89 22.98 -11.91
C PRO A 152 -12.81 24.04 -10.78
N ALA A 153 -13.50 23.83 -9.65
CA ALA A 153 -13.39 24.66 -8.45
C ALA A 153 -11.94 24.54 -7.98
N GLY A 154 -11.23 25.67 -8.00
CA GLY A 154 -9.77 25.76 -8.08
C GLY A 154 -8.98 24.61 -7.44
N ALA A 155 -7.97 24.11 -8.16
CA ALA A 155 -7.14 22.93 -7.88
C ALA A 155 -6.76 22.63 -6.40
N GLY A 156 -6.77 23.64 -5.51
CA GLY A 156 -6.60 23.46 -4.07
C GLY A 156 -7.75 22.71 -3.36
N ASP A 157 -8.98 22.77 -3.86
CA ASP A 157 -10.14 22.11 -3.25
C ASP A 157 -10.11 20.59 -3.52
N ALA A 158 -9.81 20.17 -4.75
CA ALA A 158 -9.70 18.75 -5.12
C ALA A 158 -8.56 18.04 -4.39
N ALA A 159 -7.37 18.66 -4.31
CA ALA A 159 -6.24 18.11 -3.56
C ALA A 159 -6.54 18.01 -2.05
N THR A 160 -7.32 18.95 -1.50
CA THR A 160 -7.74 18.89 -0.09
C THR A 160 -8.76 17.78 0.13
N ALA A 161 -9.75 17.64 -0.75
CA ALA A 161 -10.71 16.55 -0.69
C ALA A 161 -10.02 15.17 -0.80
N ALA A 162 -9.05 15.00 -1.70
CA ALA A 162 -8.28 13.76 -1.81
C ALA A 162 -7.53 13.40 -0.52
N ARG A 163 -6.91 14.39 0.15
CA ARG A 163 -6.29 14.18 1.47
C ARG A 163 -7.31 13.81 2.54
N ILE A 164 -8.53 14.34 2.49
CA ILE A 164 -9.61 13.93 3.41
C ILE A 164 -10.01 12.47 3.14
N VAL A 165 -10.11 12.05 1.87
CA VAL A 165 -10.37 10.64 1.51
C VAL A 165 -9.26 9.72 2.04
N SER A 166 -8.00 10.11 1.86
CA SER A 166 -6.83 9.39 2.41
C SER A 166 -6.90 9.26 3.93
N ALA A 167 -7.29 10.33 4.64
CA ALA A 167 -7.48 10.30 6.10
C ALA A 167 -8.65 9.39 6.53
N ILE A 168 -9.77 9.40 5.80
CA ILE A 168 -10.90 8.49 6.03
C ILE A 168 -10.43 7.04 5.91
N MET A 169 -9.76 6.71 4.80
CA MET A 169 -9.21 5.37 4.57
C MET A 169 -8.25 4.96 5.69
N PHE A 170 -7.30 5.83 6.04
CA PHE A 170 -6.31 5.57 7.07
C PHE A 170 -6.96 5.24 8.41
N VAL A 171 -7.86 6.10 8.90
CA VAL A 171 -8.51 5.90 10.20
C VAL A 171 -9.42 4.67 10.17
N SER A 172 -10.19 4.48 9.09
CA SER A 172 -11.09 3.34 8.95
C SER A 172 -10.33 2.01 8.98
N MET A 173 -9.17 1.91 8.33
CA MET A 173 -8.37 0.69 8.28
C MET A 173 -7.45 0.48 9.50
N ALA A 174 -6.88 1.54 10.09
CA ALA A 174 -5.93 1.43 11.18
C ALA A 174 -6.59 1.19 12.55
N ALA A 175 -7.77 1.78 12.78
CA ALA A 175 -8.40 1.79 14.09
C ALA A 175 -8.79 0.37 14.54
N SER A 176 -8.36 -0.01 15.76
CA SER A 176 -8.64 -1.35 16.31
C SER A 176 -10.13 -1.64 16.47
N VAL A 177 -10.96 -0.61 16.68
CA VAL A 177 -12.42 -0.74 16.76
C VAL A 177 -13.02 -1.30 15.46
N ASN A 178 -12.35 -1.10 14.31
CA ASN A 178 -12.78 -1.57 13.00
C ASN A 178 -12.15 -2.90 12.59
N ALA A 179 -11.24 -3.46 13.40
CA ALA A 179 -10.52 -4.70 13.06
C ALA A 179 -11.50 -5.88 12.89
N GLY A 180 -12.56 -5.95 13.69
CA GLY A 180 -13.57 -7.01 13.60
C GLY A 180 -14.70 -6.76 12.60
N LEU A 181 -14.71 -5.64 11.88
CA LEU A 181 -15.74 -5.39 10.86
C LEU A 181 -15.49 -6.25 9.63
N GLU A 182 -16.55 -6.67 8.94
CA GLU A 182 -16.44 -7.25 7.60
C GLU A 182 -15.93 -6.20 6.59
N THR A 183 -15.16 -6.65 5.59
CA THR A 183 -14.58 -5.75 4.56
C THR A 183 -15.66 -4.94 3.84
N GLU A 184 -16.78 -5.57 3.46
CA GLU A 184 -17.91 -4.88 2.81
C GLU A 184 -18.55 -3.82 3.71
N ALA A 185 -18.60 -4.06 5.03
CA ALA A 185 -19.16 -3.09 5.98
C ALA A 185 -18.25 -1.87 6.10
N LEU A 186 -16.93 -2.09 6.14
CA LEU A 186 -15.95 -1.00 6.14
C LEU A 186 -15.99 -0.19 4.85
N GLU A 187 -16.04 -0.86 3.69
CA GLU A 187 -16.16 -0.20 2.39
C GLU A 187 -17.43 0.66 2.28
N ARG A 188 -18.55 0.16 2.82
CA ARG A 188 -19.82 0.89 2.84
C ARG A 188 -19.71 2.15 3.71
N ASP A 189 -19.09 2.06 4.88
CA ASP A 189 -18.87 3.20 5.76
C ASP A 189 -17.96 4.25 5.10
N ILE A 190 -16.83 3.81 4.52
CA ILE A 190 -15.92 4.68 3.76
C ILE A 190 -16.67 5.38 2.61
N ARG A 191 -17.45 4.63 1.83
CA ARG A 191 -18.28 5.20 0.74
C ARG A 191 -19.24 6.25 1.26
N THR A 192 -19.91 6.01 2.38
CA THR A 192 -20.83 6.98 3.00
C THR A 192 -20.09 8.26 3.37
N GLN A 193 -18.92 8.19 4.00
CA GLN A 193 -18.13 9.36 4.35
C GLN A 193 -17.67 10.14 3.11
N ILE A 194 -17.16 9.45 2.08
CA ILE A 194 -16.70 10.07 0.82
C ILE A 194 -17.86 10.75 0.07
N SER A 195 -19.06 10.17 0.10
CA SER A 195 -20.24 10.74 -0.57
C SER A 195 -20.62 12.13 -0.06
N LEU A 196 -20.21 12.49 1.17
CA LEU A 196 -20.44 13.83 1.73
C LEU A 196 -19.45 14.88 1.21
N LEU A 197 -18.33 14.45 0.62
CA LEU A 197 -17.35 15.34 -0.01
C LEU A 197 -17.70 15.65 -1.47
N ILE A 198 -18.53 14.82 -2.09
CA ILE A 198 -18.91 14.94 -3.48
C ILE A 198 -20.25 15.67 -3.56
N PRO A 199 -20.29 16.88 -4.15
CA PRO A 199 -21.53 17.64 -4.28
C PRO A 199 -22.52 16.89 -5.18
N ARG A 200 -23.80 16.96 -4.82
CA ARG A 200 -24.91 16.41 -5.59
C ARG A 200 -25.16 17.17 -6.88
#